data_AF-A0AAV1EK87-F1
#
_entry.id   AF-A0AAV1EK87-F1
#
_cell.length_a   1.000
_cell.length_b   1.000
_cell.length_c   1.000
_cell.angle_alpha   90.00
_cell.angle_beta   90.00
_cell.angle_gamma   90.00
#
_symmetry.space_group_name_H-M   'P 1'
#
loop_
_entity.id
_entity.type
_entity.pdbx_description
1 polymer ?
#
loop_
_entity_poly.entity_id
_entity_poly.type
_entity_poly.pdbx_seq_one_letter_code
_entity_poly.pdbx_strand_id
1 'polypeptide(L)'
;MASKRLSEECGKVGDKKKKKKSCVERAELCAVLEEEQVKKSVKEAWSQRSPFKQGNLELDCHPFPHCIIRNFLSSQTFVDNLQKELLGLNFHEKSNDLYKFKQSDDLKKRTEPHIAGLRAALFGPFCSWLGEVLGVELEPTVDISCAKYEHTDVLLCHDDELEGRRIAFILYLVPPWQSSDGGTLDLYTTDSNLQPQSIVKSLVPSLNTLVLFEVSPVSFHQVSEVLAQDKCRLSLSGWFHGQSLDRPPRHIEPPVPRNPHLPRDETLLFEWINPVYLDISYQEQVQEEFEDSSEIQLKDFLKEDKFREVSEALRLSQIQWTKRGPPNKRCYETASLDTLPQCVSACWELLHSEAFFLLLSNFTGLRLHYLCPNDDDDEEKDQVNQEKNENEGEQSREASGSATGTSSNMSTEKEPRTPVCCGEVRRWSHGSYTLLHDGEASQAEYALDLVLPFGCADWQSEFGGFTCYVANEEDEELLTVYPEDNSLALVYRDKETLKFVKHVNHNSSGTSTRRELYDFSFVYYE
;
A
#
# COMPACT_ATOMS: atom_id res chain seq x y z
N MET A 1 -56.14 -52.96 39.07
CA MET A 1 -56.02 -52.28 40.38
C MET A 1 -55.41 -50.90 40.16
N ALA A 2 -56.04 -49.86 40.74
CA ALA A 2 -55.57 -48.49 41.04
C ALA A 2 -54.72 -47.74 39.98
N SER A 3 -55.18 -46.71 39.26
CA SER A 3 -55.70 -45.36 39.62
C SER A 3 -54.63 -44.28 39.89
N LYS A 4 -54.90 -43.08 39.33
CA LYS A 4 -54.26 -41.73 39.42
C LYS A 4 -53.23 -41.40 38.32
N ARG A 5 -53.24 -40.25 37.63
CA ARG A 5 -53.78 -38.89 37.90
C ARG A 5 -53.90 -38.08 36.58
N LEU A 6 -54.80 -37.09 36.57
CA LEU A 6 -55.05 -36.08 35.51
C LEU A 6 -54.17 -34.82 35.70
N SER A 7 -53.72 -34.22 34.60
CA SER A 7 -53.33 -32.80 34.32
C SER A 7 -52.49 -32.83 33.03
N GLU A 8 -52.60 -32.00 31.99
CA GLU A 8 -53.13 -30.65 31.77
C GLU A 8 -53.45 -30.51 30.26
N GLU A 9 -54.45 -29.68 29.93
CA GLU A 9 -54.88 -29.39 28.57
C GLU A 9 -53.82 -28.60 27.78
N CYS A 10 -53.41 -29.17 26.64
CA CYS A 10 -52.54 -28.54 25.66
C CYS A 10 -53.38 -27.72 24.67
N GLY A 11 -53.50 -26.42 24.92
CA GLY A 11 -53.95 -25.45 23.92
C GLY A 11 -52.81 -25.12 22.95
N LYS A 12 -52.75 -25.78 21.79
CA LYS A 12 -51.88 -25.36 20.68
C LYS A 12 -52.69 -24.59 19.65
N VAL A 13 -52.65 -23.26 19.78
CA VAL A 13 -52.93 -22.33 18.70
C VAL A 13 -51.85 -22.54 17.62
N GLY A 14 -52.29 -22.86 16.41
CA GLY A 14 -51.42 -23.11 15.27
C GLY A 14 -50.67 -21.85 14.88
N ASP A 15 -49.37 -21.84 15.17
CA ASP A 15 -48.46 -20.80 14.74
C ASP A 15 -48.08 -21.03 13.26
N LYS A 16 -48.85 -20.43 12.35
CA LYS A 16 -48.52 -20.41 10.92
C LYS A 16 -47.30 -19.51 10.72
N LYS A 17 -46.09 -20.11 10.82
CA LYS A 17 -44.88 -19.54 10.22
C LYS A 17 -45.15 -19.30 8.73
N LYS A 18 -45.40 -18.04 8.34
CA LYS A 18 -45.30 -17.59 6.96
C LYS A 18 -43.84 -17.83 6.52
N LYS A 19 -43.60 -18.93 5.79
CA LYS A 19 -42.41 -19.06 4.95
C LYS A 19 -42.40 -17.86 4.01
N LYS A 20 -41.52 -16.90 4.27
CA LYS A 20 -41.21 -15.80 3.35
C LYS A 20 -40.59 -16.46 2.13
N LYS A 21 -41.40 -16.72 1.11
CA LYS A 21 -40.96 -17.24 -0.18
C LYS A 21 -40.09 -16.13 -0.77
N SER A 22 -38.76 -16.27 -0.70
CA SER A 22 -37.84 -15.37 -1.41
C SER A 22 -38.18 -15.49 -2.88
N CYS A 23 -38.91 -14.51 -3.41
CA CYS A 23 -39.21 -14.41 -4.82
C CYS A 23 -38.06 -13.60 -5.41
N VAL A 24 -37.13 -14.27 -6.08
CA VAL A 24 -36.05 -13.60 -6.81
C VAL A 24 -36.69 -12.67 -7.84
N GLU A 25 -36.32 -11.38 -7.82
CA GLU A 25 -36.81 -10.42 -8.82
C GLU A 25 -35.95 -10.56 -10.08
N ARG A 26 -36.55 -10.59 -11.26
CA ARG A 26 -35.80 -10.80 -12.50
C ARG A 26 -35.11 -9.50 -12.93
N ALA A 27 -33.78 -9.51 -12.99
CA ALA A 27 -33.01 -8.45 -13.64
C ALA A 27 -33.04 -8.65 -15.16
N GLU A 28 -33.52 -7.66 -15.90
CA GLU A 28 -33.50 -7.63 -17.36
C GLU A 28 -32.35 -6.75 -17.84
N LEU A 29 -31.49 -7.32 -18.69
CA LEU A 29 -30.36 -6.61 -19.30
C LEU A 29 -30.84 -5.72 -20.45
N CYS A 30 -30.00 -4.78 -20.87
CA CYS A 30 -30.33 -3.87 -21.96
C CYS A 30 -30.44 -4.60 -23.32
N ALA A 31 -31.41 -4.19 -24.13
CA ALA A 31 -31.78 -4.85 -25.38
C ALA A 31 -30.62 -4.99 -26.40
N VAL A 32 -29.64 -4.06 -26.35
CA VAL A 32 -28.47 -4.09 -27.23
C VAL A 32 -27.64 -5.37 -27.07
N LEU A 33 -27.71 -6.03 -25.92
CA LEU A 33 -27.00 -7.29 -25.65
C LEU A 33 -27.73 -8.51 -26.23
N GLU A 34 -29.02 -8.39 -26.55
CA GLU A 34 -29.82 -9.45 -27.19
C GLU A 34 -29.69 -9.43 -28.71
N GLU A 35 -29.13 -8.36 -29.29
CA GLU A 35 -28.93 -8.22 -30.72
C GLU A 35 -27.72 -9.05 -31.20
N GLU A 36 -27.98 -10.17 -31.87
CA GLU A 36 -26.94 -11.07 -32.42
C GLU A 36 -25.93 -10.36 -33.33
N GLN A 37 -26.36 -9.36 -34.09
CA GLN A 37 -25.46 -8.58 -34.94
C GLN A 37 -24.50 -7.72 -34.11
N VAL A 38 -24.95 -7.17 -32.98
CA VAL A 38 -24.10 -6.42 -32.05
C VAL A 38 -23.08 -7.35 -31.43
N LYS A 39 -23.50 -8.50 -30.91
CA LYS A 39 -22.60 -9.50 -30.32
C LYS A 39 -21.46 -9.89 -31.28
N LYS A 40 -21.79 -10.16 -32.56
CA LYS A 40 -20.78 -10.46 -33.60
C LYS A 40 -19.83 -9.29 -33.84
N SER A 41 -20.36 -8.07 -33.89
CA SER A 41 -19.56 -6.87 -34.15
C SER A 41 -18.63 -6.54 -32.98
N VAL A 42 -19.09 -6.68 -31.73
CA VAL A 42 -18.25 -6.51 -30.52
C VAL A 42 -17.17 -7.57 -30.48
N LYS A 43 -17.50 -8.84 -30.78
CA LYS A 43 -16.53 -9.93 -30.86
C LYS A 43 -15.42 -9.65 -31.88
N GLU A 44 -15.80 -9.22 -33.09
CA GLU A 44 -14.84 -8.85 -34.13
C GLU A 44 -13.96 -7.67 -33.68
N ALA A 45 -14.58 -6.62 -33.16
CA ALA A 45 -13.87 -5.43 -32.71
C ALA A 45 -12.91 -5.71 -31.55
N TRP A 46 -13.32 -6.56 -30.60
CA TRP A 46 -12.48 -7.00 -29.48
C TRP A 46 -11.25 -7.77 -29.97
N SER A 47 -11.45 -8.72 -30.87
CA SER A 47 -10.38 -9.51 -31.47
C SER A 47 -9.42 -8.67 -32.30
N GLN A 48 -9.93 -7.65 -33.00
CA GLN A 48 -9.12 -6.75 -33.83
C GLN A 48 -8.51 -5.59 -33.03
N ARG A 49 -8.81 -5.49 -31.72
CA ARG A 49 -8.43 -4.36 -30.86
C ARG A 49 -8.84 -3.00 -31.45
N SER A 50 -10.03 -2.95 -32.05
CA SER A 50 -10.59 -1.75 -32.67
C SER A 50 -11.74 -1.18 -31.86
N PRO A 51 -11.91 0.16 -31.81
CA PRO A 51 -13.05 0.76 -31.13
C PRO A 51 -14.37 0.39 -31.81
N PHE A 52 -15.43 0.23 -31.04
CA PHE A 52 -16.77 -0.06 -31.53
C PHE A 52 -17.83 0.64 -30.68
N LYS A 53 -18.87 1.18 -31.29
CA LYS A 53 -19.95 1.86 -30.57
C LYS A 53 -21.29 1.60 -31.24
N GLN A 54 -22.25 1.10 -30.46
CA GLN A 54 -23.61 0.86 -30.91
C GLN A 54 -24.59 1.06 -29.75
N GLY A 55 -25.53 1.99 -29.91
CA GLY A 55 -26.51 2.31 -28.87
C GLY A 55 -25.84 2.66 -27.54
N ASN A 56 -26.12 1.85 -26.52
CA ASN A 56 -25.59 2.04 -25.17
C ASN A 56 -24.21 1.38 -24.92
N LEU A 57 -23.71 0.59 -25.87
CA LEU A 57 -22.45 -0.15 -25.76
C LEU A 57 -21.33 0.60 -26.48
N GLU A 58 -20.19 0.75 -25.81
CA GLU A 58 -18.98 1.39 -26.31
C GLU A 58 -17.75 0.59 -25.89
N LEU A 59 -17.05 0.02 -26.86
CA LEU A 59 -15.75 -0.63 -26.70
C LEU A 59 -14.66 0.33 -27.16
N ASP A 60 -13.71 0.57 -26.28
CA ASP A 60 -12.45 1.26 -26.61
C ASP A 60 -11.29 0.32 -26.27
N CYS A 61 -10.17 0.47 -26.96
CA CYS A 61 -9.00 -0.38 -26.83
C CYS A 61 -7.76 0.37 -26.32
N HIS A 62 -7.86 1.68 -26.08
CA HIS A 62 -6.77 2.48 -25.51
C HIS A 62 -7.11 2.98 -24.09
N PRO A 63 -6.24 2.79 -23.07
CA PRO A 63 -4.89 2.20 -23.13
C PRO A 63 -4.90 0.66 -23.23
N PHE A 64 -6.00 0.04 -22.86
CA PHE A 64 -6.28 -1.38 -23.01
C PHE A 64 -7.78 -1.58 -23.31
N PRO A 65 -8.20 -2.76 -23.81
CA PRO A 65 -9.59 -3.11 -24.07
C PRO A 65 -10.49 -2.93 -22.85
N HIS A 66 -11.46 -2.04 -22.97
CA HIS A 66 -12.49 -1.82 -21.96
C HIS A 66 -13.81 -1.45 -22.63
N CYS A 67 -14.91 -1.99 -22.08
CA CYS A 67 -16.25 -1.80 -22.59
C CYS A 67 -17.12 -1.07 -21.57
N ILE A 68 -17.92 -0.12 -22.05
CA ILE A 68 -18.84 0.70 -21.28
C ILE A 68 -20.25 0.41 -21.80
N ILE A 69 -21.13 -0.04 -20.92
CA ILE A 69 -22.53 -0.35 -21.23
C ILE A 69 -23.42 0.52 -20.35
N ARG A 70 -24.01 1.55 -20.96
CA ARG A 70 -24.91 2.49 -20.28
C ARG A 70 -26.31 1.89 -20.17
N ASN A 71 -27.06 2.29 -19.15
CA ASN A 71 -28.40 1.76 -18.89
C ASN A 71 -28.42 0.21 -18.89
N PHE A 72 -27.45 -0.40 -18.20
CA PHE A 72 -27.19 -1.84 -18.26
C PHE A 72 -28.41 -2.68 -17.87
N LEU A 73 -29.15 -2.25 -16.85
CA LEU A 73 -30.41 -2.83 -16.42
C LEU A 73 -31.58 -2.06 -17.06
N SER A 74 -32.53 -2.78 -17.68
CA SER A 74 -33.63 -2.17 -18.44
C SER A 74 -34.71 -1.52 -17.58
N SER A 75 -34.87 -1.95 -16.33
CA SER A 75 -35.92 -1.47 -15.42
C SER A 75 -35.37 -0.48 -14.39
N GLN A 76 -35.78 0.79 -14.48
CA GLN A 76 -35.43 1.80 -13.48
C GLN A 76 -35.92 1.42 -12.07
N THR A 77 -37.12 0.83 -11.98
CA THR A 77 -37.66 0.33 -10.70
C THR A 77 -36.76 -0.73 -10.07
N PHE A 78 -36.17 -1.62 -10.89
CA PHE A 78 -35.22 -2.61 -10.40
C PHE A 78 -33.95 -1.94 -9.88
N VAL A 79 -33.41 -0.96 -10.60
CA VAL A 79 -32.22 -0.18 -10.20
C VAL A 79 -32.44 0.51 -8.85
N ASP A 80 -33.57 1.19 -8.68
CA ASP A 80 -33.91 1.91 -7.46
C ASP A 80 -34.04 0.97 -6.25
N ASN A 81 -34.64 -0.21 -6.45
CA ASN A 81 -34.81 -1.18 -5.38
C ASN A 81 -33.50 -1.93 -5.05
N LEU A 82 -32.68 -2.23 -6.07
CA LEU A 82 -31.34 -2.76 -5.87
C LEU A 82 -30.49 -1.78 -5.05
N GLN A 83 -30.50 -0.50 -5.40
CA GLN A 83 -29.79 0.54 -4.65
C GLN A 83 -30.26 0.58 -3.18
N LYS A 84 -31.57 0.51 -2.94
CA LYS A 84 -32.13 0.45 -1.57
C LYS A 84 -31.66 -0.80 -0.79
N GLU A 85 -31.67 -1.97 -1.42
CA GLU A 85 -31.19 -3.21 -0.78
C GLU A 85 -29.71 -3.10 -0.42
N LEU A 86 -28.88 -2.60 -1.35
CA LEU A 86 -27.43 -2.45 -1.15
C LEU A 86 -27.09 -1.41 -0.08
N LEU A 87 -27.78 -0.27 -0.06
CA LEU A 87 -27.59 0.76 0.97
C LEU A 87 -27.95 0.26 2.37
N GLY A 88 -28.86 -0.72 2.46
CA GLY A 88 -29.26 -1.37 3.71
C GLY A 88 -28.31 -2.48 4.19
N LEU A 89 -27.23 -2.79 3.46
CA LEU A 89 -26.21 -3.73 3.92
C LEU A 89 -25.31 -3.10 5.00
N ASN A 90 -24.65 -3.97 5.76
CA ASN A 90 -23.54 -3.56 6.61
C ASN A 90 -22.31 -3.32 5.73
N PHE A 91 -21.56 -2.29 6.07
CA PHE A 91 -20.29 -1.96 5.42
C PHE A 91 -19.20 -1.88 6.47
N HIS A 92 -18.02 -2.37 6.09
CA HIS A 92 -16.82 -2.41 6.90
C HIS A 92 -15.78 -1.51 6.25
N GLU A 93 -15.10 -0.71 7.07
CA GLU A 93 -13.97 0.09 6.61
C GLU A 93 -12.84 -0.84 6.18
N LYS A 94 -12.25 -0.52 5.03
CA LYS A 94 -11.07 -1.18 4.48
C LYS A 94 -10.04 -0.11 4.20
N SER A 95 -8.87 -0.26 4.80
CA SER A 95 -7.77 0.69 4.66
C SER A 95 -6.45 -0.07 4.69
N ASN A 96 -5.62 0.12 3.68
CA ASN A 96 -4.22 -0.29 3.61
C ASN A 96 -3.44 0.74 2.79
N ASP A 97 -2.20 0.48 2.42
CA ASP A 97 -1.41 1.34 1.54
C ASP A 97 -2.15 1.70 0.23
N LEU A 98 -2.78 0.72 -0.41
CA LEU A 98 -3.41 0.84 -1.73
C LEU A 98 -4.76 1.57 -1.70
N TYR A 99 -5.54 1.42 -0.64
CA TYR A 99 -6.93 1.92 -0.62
C TYR A 99 -7.41 2.43 0.72
N LYS A 100 -8.49 3.22 0.67
CA LYS A 100 -9.37 3.53 1.79
C LYS A 100 -10.80 3.66 1.26
N PHE A 101 -11.69 2.77 1.68
CA PHE A 101 -13.13 2.82 1.34
C PHE A 101 -13.93 1.89 2.25
N LYS A 102 -15.25 1.79 2.04
CA LYS A 102 -16.13 0.87 2.77
C LYS A 102 -16.63 -0.25 1.86
N GLN A 103 -16.54 -1.50 2.31
CA GLN A 103 -16.99 -2.68 1.55
C GLN A 103 -18.08 -3.45 2.31
N SER A 104 -19.09 -3.96 1.61
CA SER A 104 -20.05 -4.90 2.21
C SER A 104 -19.43 -6.28 2.40
N ASP A 105 -20.14 -7.16 3.12
CA ASP A 105 -19.91 -8.60 2.99
C ASP A 105 -20.04 -9.04 1.52
N ASP A 106 -19.38 -10.16 1.18
CA ASP A 106 -19.55 -10.83 -0.11
C ASP A 106 -21.04 -11.10 -0.42
N LEU A 107 -21.45 -10.79 -1.65
CA LEU A 107 -22.83 -10.89 -2.09
C LEU A 107 -23.18 -12.26 -2.67
N LYS A 108 -22.24 -13.20 -2.73
CA LYS A 108 -22.43 -14.56 -3.26
C LYS A 108 -23.64 -15.29 -2.67
N LYS A 109 -23.83 -15.19 -1.35
CA LYS A 109 -24.87 -15.92 -0.59
C LYS A 109 -26.07 -15.06 -0.19
N ARG A 110 -26.10 -13.78 -0.59
CA ARG A 110 -27.20 -12.86 -0.28
C ARG A 110 -28.50 -13.30 -0.97
N THR A 111 -29.63 -13.10 -0.28
CA THR A 111 -30.96 -13.66 -0.65
C THR A 111 -32.03 -12.59 -0.88
N GLU A 112 -31.68 -11.33 -0.66
CA GLU A 112 -32.43 -10.15 -1.00
C GLU A 112 -32.77 -10.19 -2.51
N PRO A 113 -34.04 -9.95 -2.89
CA PRO A 113 -34.55 -10.36 -4.19
C PRO A 113 -33.91 -9.65 -5.38
N HIS A 114 -33.52 -8.37 -5.25
CA HIS A 114 -32.86 -7.63 -6.35
C HIS A 114 -31.36 -7.96 -6.41
N ILE A 115 -30.69 -8.14 -5.27
CA ILE A 115 -29.29 -8.64 -5.24
C ILE A 115 -29.20 -10.04 -5.89
N ALA A 116 -30.10 -10.96 -5.50
CA ALA A 116 -30.16 -12.29 -6.08
C ALA A 116 -30.50 -12.27 -7.58
N GLY A 117 -31.42 -11.39 -7.98
CA GLY A 117 -31.80 -11.16 -9.37
C GLY A 117 -30.65 -10.69 -10.25
N LEU A 118 -29.91 -9.68 -9.78
CA LEU A 118 -28.73 -9.16 -10.47
C LEU A 118 -27.65 -10.23 -10.59
N ARG A 119 -27.35 -10.95 -9.50
CA ARG A 119 -26.36 -12.04 -9.51
C ARG A 119 -26.71 -13.09 -10.56
N ALA A 120 -27.98 -13.48 -10.64
CA ALA A 120 -28.45 -14.45 -11.64
C ALA A 120 -28.30 -13.94 -13.08
N ALA A 121 -28.48 -12.63 -13.33
CA ALA A 121 -28.28 -12.04 -14.65
C ALA A 121 -26.79 -11.89 -15.02
N LEU A 122 -25.96 -11.42 -14.09
CA LEU A 122 -24.51 -11.22 -14.31
C LEU A 122 -23.78 -12.55 -14.53
N PHE A 123 -23.91 -13.49 -13.60
CA PHE A 123 -23.19 -14.77 -13.64
C PHE A 123 -23.93 -15.88 -14.41
N GLY A 124 -25.03 -15.53 -15.07
CA GLY A 124 -25.78 -16.41 -15.97
C GLY A 124 -25.70 -15.91 -17.42
N PRO A 125 -26.77 -15.31 -17.97
CA PRO A 125 -26.82 -14.91 -19.37
C PRO A 125 -25.72 -13.92 -19.77
N PHE A 126 -25.35 -12.97 -18.90
CA PHE A 126 -24.29 -12.01 -19.23
C PHE A 126 -22.90 -12.67 -19.28
N CYS A 127 -22.58 -13.54 -18.32
CA CYS A 127 -21.33 -14.32 -18.34
C CYS A 127 -21.22 -15.18 -19.62
N SER A 128 -22.30 -15.85 -20.04
CA SER A 128 -22.33 -16.60 -21.30
C SER A 128 -22.10 -15.69 -22.52
N TRP A 129 -22.78 -14.54 -22.57
CA TRP A 129 -22.60 -13.55 -23.62
C TRP A 129 -21.13 -13.07 -23.69
N LEU A 130 -20.53 -12.80 -22.54
CA LEU A 130 -19.16 -12.31 -22.42
C LEU A 130 -18.14 -13.36 -22.86
N GLY A 131 -18.28 -14.61 -22.42
CA GLY A 131 -17.41 -15.71 -22.87
C GLY A 131 -17.43 -15.88 -24.39
N GLU A 132 -18.60 -15.77 -25.02
CA GLU A 132 -18.72 -15.84 -26.48
C GLU A 132 -18.08 -14.66 -27.22
N VAL A 133 -18.21 -13.44 -26.69
CA VAL A 133 -17.61 -12.21 -27.25
C VAL A 133 -16.10 -12.26 -27.17
N LEU A 134 -15.57 -12.70 -26.04
CA LEU A 134 -14.14 -12.78 -25.79
C LEU A 134 -13.49 -14.01 -26.42
N GLY A 135 -14.28 -15.05 -26.70
CA GLY A 135 -13.78 -16.33 -27.17
C GLY A 135 -13.02 -17.10 -26.08
N VAL A 136 -13.38 -16.89 -24.81
CA VAL A 136 -12.79 -17.55 -23.64
C VAL A 136 -13.86 -18.28 -22.84
N GLU A 137 -13.47 -19.37 -22.18
CA GLU A 137 -14.33 -20.03 -21.21
C GLU A 137 -14.26 -19.30 -19.87
N LEU A 138 -15.41 -18.87 -19.37
CA LEU A 138 -15.55 -18.23 -18.07
C LEU A 138 -16.19 -19.20 -17.08
N GLU A 139 -15.67 -19.20 -15.87
CA GLU A 139 -16.18 -20.02 -14.78
C GLU A 139 -17.49 -19.48 -14.22
N PRO A 140 -18.35 -20.33 -13.64
CA PRO A 140 -19.58 -19.92 -12.95
C PRO A 140 -19.32 -19.30 -11.57
N THR A 141 -18.06 -19.08 -11.20
CA THR A 141 -17.65 -18.52 -9.90
C THR A 141 -18.27 -17.14 -9.72
N VAL A 142 -19.08 -17.01 -8.66
CA VAL A 142 -19.64 -15.72 -8.24
C VAL A 142 -18.63 -15.02 -7.34
N ASP A 143 -18.15 -13.88 -7.81
CA ASP A 143 -17.24 -12.99 -7.11
C ASP A 143 -17.75 -11.55 -7.31
N ILE A 144 -18.46 -11.02 -6.30
CA ILE A 144 -19.09 -9.71 -6.36
C ILE A 144 -19.27 -9.13 -4.96
N SER A 145 -18.83 -7.88 -4.80
CA SER A 145 -18.97 -7.11 -3.57
C SER A 145 -19.61 -5.74 -3.86
N CYS A 146 -20.14 -5.09 -2.81
CA CYS A 146 -20.59 -3.72 -2.88
C CYS A 146 -19.56 -2.81 -2.22
N ALA A 147 -19.17 -1.72 -2.89
CA ALA A 147 -18.25 -0.73 -2.37
C ALA A 147 -18.93 0.64 -2.27
N LYS A 148 -18.60 1.37 -1.21
CA LYS A 148 -18.96 2.76 -0.96
C LYS A 148 -17.68 3.57 -0.83
N TYR A 149 -17.57 4.61 -1.64
CA TYR A 149 -16.54 5.63 -1.51
C TYR A 149 -17.22 6.95 -1.13
N GLU A 150 -16.78 7.53 -0.03
CA GLU A 150 -17.19 8.83 0.49
C GLU A 150 -16.00 9.80 0.42
N HIS A 151 -16.17 11.04 0.87
CA HIS A 151 -15.12 12.06 0.85
C HIS A 151 -13.78 11.52 1.39
N THR A 152 -12.69 11.72 0.64
CA THR A 152 -11.33 11.21 0.86
C THR A 152 -11.06 9.73 0.60
N ASP A 153 -12.07 8.93 0.26
CA ASP A 153 -11.87 7.53 -0.11
C ASP A 153 -11.25 7.41 -1.51
N VAL A 154 -10.39 6.41 -1.68
CA VAL A 154 -9.54 6.21 -2.86
C VAL A 154 -9.17 4.73 -3.03
N LEU A 155 -8.88 4.31 -4.25
CA LEU A 155 -8.21 3.05 -4.57
C LEU A 155 -7.14 3.35 -5.60
N LEU A 156 -5.87 3.27 -5.22
CA LEU A 156 -4.72 3.72 -6.02
C LEU A 156 -4.39 2.76 -7.16
N CYS A 157 -3.33 3.07 -7.91
CA CYS A 157 -2.96 2.38 -9.15
C CYS A 157 -2.63 0.88 -8.91
N HIS A 158 -3.43 -0.01 -9.49
CA HIS A 158 -3.26 -1.47 -9.48
C HIS A 158 -3.77 -2.06 -10.80
N ASP A 159 -3.55 -3.35 -11.04
CA ASP A 159 -3.88 -4.03 -12.30
C ASP A 159 -4.86 -5.21 -12.16
N ASP A 160 -5.41 -5.40 -10.95
CA ASP A 160 -6.29 -6.51 -10.56
C ASP A 160 -5.65 -7.91 -10.64
N GLU A 161 -4.32 -8.02 -10.60
CA GLU A 161 -3.62 -9.30 -10.58
C GLU A 161 -4.07 -10.21 -9.43
N LEU A 162 -4.76 -11.30 -9.79
CA LEU A 162 -4.99 -12.46 -8.93
C LEU A 162 -5.27 -13.67 -9.83
N GLU A 163 -4.82 -14.86 -9.42
CA GLU A 163 -5.09 -16.09 -10.17
C GLU A 163 -6.60 -16.32 -10.35
N GLY A 164 -7.01 -16.70 -11.57
CA GLY A 164 -8.40 -16.94 -11.93
C GLY A 164 -9.15 -15.70 -12.40
N ARG A 165 -8.75 -14.48 -12.01
CA ARG A 165 -9.43 -13.25 -12.46
C ARG A 165 -9.17 -13.01 -13.95
N ARG A 166 -10.25 -13.02 -14.75
CA ARG A 166 -10.17 -12.81 -16.20
C ARG A 166 -10.70 -11.45 -16.63
N ILE A 167 -11.89 -11.08 -16.16
CA ILE A 167 -12.56 -9.83 -16.53
C ILE A 167 -13.04 -9.12 -15.28
N ALA A 168 -12.53 -7.92 -15.05
CA ALA A 168 -13.03 -7.04 -14.01
C ALA A 168 -14.32 -6.36 -14.50
N PHE A 169 -15.28 -6.14 -13.60
CA PHE A 169 -16.46 -5.35 -13.89
C PHE A 169 -16.84 -4.44 -12.73
N ILE A 170 -17.44 -3.30 -13.07
CA ILE A 170 -17.95 -2.31 -12.11
C ILE A 170 -19.30 -1.80 -12.62
N LEU A 171 -20.36 -2.00 -11.83
CA LEU A 171 -21.69 -1.45 -12.06
C LEU A 171 -21.95 -0.29 -11.11
N TYR A 172 -22.09 0.91 -11.66
CA TYR A 172 -22.29 2.14 -10.89
C TYR A 172 -23.75 2.37 -10.50
N LEU A 173 -23.98 2.67 -9.22
CA LEU A 173 -25.29 3.00 -8.64
C LEU A 173 -25.23 4.35 -7.92
N VAL A 174 -24.59 5.32 -8.57
CA VAL A 174 -24.29 6.65 -8.02
C VAL A 174 -25.46 7.65 -8.23
N PRO A 175 -25.59 8.69 -7.39
CA PRO A 175 -26.41 9.87 -7.71
C PRO A 175 -25.81 10.64 -8.91
N PRO A 176 -26.43 11.76 -9.38
CA PRO A 176 -25.81 12.61 -10.39
C PRO A 176 -24.37 12.98 -10.04
N TRP A 177 -23.44 12.56 -10.89
CA TRP A 177 -21.99 12.65 -10.67
C TRP A 177 -21.32 13.41 -11.81
N GLN A 178 -20.29 14.18 -11.47
CA GLN A 178 -19.48 14.97 -12.40
C GLN A 178 -17.99 14.79 -12.08
N SER A 179 -17.12 15.15 -13.02
CA SER A 179 -15.66 14.99 -12.84
C SER A 179 -15.10 15.70 -11.60
N SER A 180 -15.69 16.83 -11.20
CA SER A 180 -15.26 17.57 -10.02
C SER A 180 -15.63 16.91 -8.68
N ASP A 181 -16.50 15.90 -8.69
CA ASP A 181 -16.83 15.12 -7.50
C ASP A 181 -15.73 14.07 -7.18
N GLY A 182 -14.74 13.90 -8.07
CA GLY A 182 -13.73 12.84 -7.95
C GLY A 182 -14.31 11.45 -8.21
N GLY A 183 -13.69 10.40 -7.67
CA GLY A 183 -14.21 9.02 -7.78
C GLY A 183 -14.24 8.47 -9.21
N THR A 184 -13.44 9.02 -10.12
CA THR A 184 -13.33 8.57 -11.52
C THR A 184 -12.59 7.25 -11.59
N LEU A 185 -12.94 6.40 -12.55
CA LEU A 185 -12.13 5.25 -12.93
C LEU A 185 -11.08 5.73 -13.94
N ASP A 186 -9.83 5.85 -13.49
CA ASP A 186 -8.72 6.32 -14.31
C ASP A 186 -7.94 5.13 -14.86
N LEU A 187 -7.59 5.16 -16.15
CA LEU A 187 -6.87 4.10 -16.86
C LEU A 187 -5.48 4.61 -17.29
N TYR A 188 -4.44 3.83 -17.00
CA TYR A 188 -3.05 4.19 -17.26
C TYR A 188 -2.54 3.59 -18.57
N THR A 189 -1.67 4.33 -19.27
CA THR A 189 -0.73 3.73 -20.23
C THR A 189 0.38 2.99 -19.49
N THR A 190 1.06 2.09 -20.20
CA THR A 190 2.29 1.44 -19.74
C THR A 190 3.51 1.86 -20.56
N ASP A 191 4.68 1.80 -19.93
CA ASP A 191 5.97 1.99 -20.59
C ASP A 191 6.52 0.69 -21.21
N SER A 192 7.76 0.73 -21.71
CA SER A 192 8.43 -0.44 -22.31
C SER A 192 8.72 -1.58 -21.32
N ASN A 193 8.68 -1.29 -20.01
CA ASN A 193 8.87 -2.26 -18.94
C ASN A 193 7.53 -2.74 -18.35
N LEU A 194 6.41 -2.42 -19.03
CA LEU A 194 5.05 -2.74 -18.59
C LEU A 194 4.70 -2.13 -17.22
N GLN A 195 5.33 -1.00 -16.85
CA GLN A 195 4.96 -0.24 -15.67
C GLN A 195 3.99 0.89 -16.04
N PRO A 196 3.03 1.25 -15.17
CA PRO A 196 2.11 2.35 -15.45
C PRO A 196 2.85 3.68 -15.56
N GLN A 197 2.43 4.52 -16.50
CA GLN A 197 3.09 5.80 -16.79
C GLN A 197 2.17 7.00 -16.52
N SER A 198 1.06 7.12 -17.26
CA SER A 198 0.18 8.29 -17.18
C SER A 198 -1.28 7.91 -17.38
N ILE A 199 -2.17 8.62 -16.68
CA ILE A 199 -3.61 8.51 -16.90
C ILE A 199 -3.93 9.10 -18.28
N VAL A 200 -4.52 8.30 -19.17
CA VAL A 200 -4.95 8.74 -20.51
C VAL A 200 -6.46 8.72 -20.68
N LYS A 201 -7.18 8.04 -19.78
CA LYS A 201 -8.63 8.02 -19.76
C LYS A 201 -9.15 8.11 -18.33
N SER A 202 -10.16 8.93 -18.12
CA SER A 202 -10.81 9.12 -16.81
C SER A 202 -12.32 9.02 -17.01
N LEU A 203 -12.91 7.94 -16.48
CA LEU A 203 -14.32 7.61 -16.67
C LEU A 203 -15.12 8.10 -15.47
N VAL A 204 -16.01 9.07 -15.70
CA VAL A 204 -16.94 9.57 -14.67
C VAL A 204 -18.02 8.51 -14.43
N PRO A 205 -18.23 8.05 -13.18
CA PRO A 205 -19.27 7.07 -12.89
C PRO A 205 -20.65 7.69 -13.14
N SER A 206 -21.59 6.90 -13.63
CA SER A 206 -22.98 7.33 -13.84
C SER A 206 -23.94 6.20 -13.52
N LEU A 207 -25.12 6.54 -13.01
CA LEU A 207 -26.13 5.57 -12.60
C LEU A 207 -26.40 4.53 -13.70
N ASN A 208 -26.44 3.26 -13.31
CA ASN A 208 -26.77 2.13 -14.18
C ASN A 208 -25.81 1.98 -15.39
N THR A 209 -24.53 2.34 -15.20
CA THR A 209 -23.47 2.09 -16.18
C THR A 209 -22.56 0.98 -15.70
N LEU A 210 -22.40 -0.05 -16.53
CA LEU A 210 -21.42 -1.11 -16.35
C LEU A 210 -20.15 -0.76 -17.12
N VAL A 211 -18.99 -0.89 -16.48
CA VAL A 211 -17.68 -0.88 -17.14
C VAL A 211 -17.03 -2.25 -16.92
N LEU A 212 -16.40 -2.79 -17.94
CA LEU A 212 -15.63 -4.04 -17.86
C LEU A 212 -14.34 -3.94 -18.66
N PHE A 213 -13.31 -4.67 -18.24
CA PHE A 213 -12.03 -4.74 -18.95
C PHE A 213 -11.30 -6.05 -18.66
N GLU A 214 -10.39 -6.42 -19.55
CA GLU A 214 -9.56 -7.61 -19.40
C GLU A 214 -8.49 -7.41 -18.33
N VAL A 215 -8.43 -8.33 -17.36
CA VAL A 215 -7.35 -8.36 -16.38
C VAL A 215 -6.09 -8.86 -17.08
N SER A 216 -5.07 -8.02 -17.12
CA SER A 216 -3.83 -8.26 -17.87
C SER A 216 -2.64 -7.56 -17.22
N PRO A 217 -1.40 -7.89 -17.62
CA PRO A 217 -0.20 -7.19 -17.14
C PRO A 217 -0.14 -5.68 -17.42
N VAL A 218 -1.10 -5.12 -18.16
CA VAL A 218 -1.14 -3.72 -18.56
C VAL A 218 -2.45 -3.02 -18.20
N SER A 219 -3.39 -3.70 -17.52
CA SER A 219 -4.70 -3.15 -17.15
C SER A 219 -4.65 -2.25 -15.90
N PHE A 220 -3.62 -1.41 -15.80
CA PHE A 220 -3.42 -0.52 -14.67
C PHE A 220 -4.52 0.55 -14.61
N HIS A 221 -5.15 0.67 -13.45
CA HIS A 221 -6.23 1.60 -13.20
C HIS A 221 -6.30 2.02 -11.73
N GLN A 222 -7.05 3.07 -11.45
CA GLN A 222 -7.35 3.52 -10.09
C GLN A 222 -8.78 4.05 -9.98
N VAL A 223 -9.31 4.14 -8.77
CA VAL A 223 -10.45 5.01 -8.43
C VAL A 223 -9.87 6.27 -7.81
N SER A 224 -9.95 7.40 -8.51
CA SER A 224 -9.48 8.68 -7.98
C SER A 224 -10.21 9.06 -6.71
N GLU A 225 -9.55 9.84 -5.87
CA GLU A 225 -10.12 10.29 -4.60
C GLU A 225 -11.51 10.92 -4.80
N VAL A 226 -12.48 10.53 -3.97
CA VAL A 226 -13.79 11.20 -3.94
C VAL A 226 -13.64 12.54 -3.23
N LEU A 227 -13.98 13.61 -3.93
CA LEU A 227 -13.87 15.00 -3.46
C LEU A 227 -15.21 15.57 -2.99
N ALA A 228 -16.32 14.92 -3.37
CA ALA A 228 -17.66 15.32 -2.95
C ALA A 228 -17.88 14.98 -1.46
N GLN A 229 -18.28 15.99 -0.69
CA GLN A 229 -18.50 15.86 0.76
C GLN A 229 -19.87 15.27 1.11
N ASP A 230 -20.86 15.43 0.24
CA ASP A 230 -22.27 15.11 0.48
C ASP A 230 -22.81 13.99 -0.41
N LYS A 231 -21.94 13.33 -1.18
CA LYS A 231 -22.30 12.25 -2.10
C LYS A 231 -21.60 10.94 -1.74
N CYS A 232 -22.28 9.84 -2.02
CA CYS A 232 -21.72 8.49 -1.87
C CYS A 232 -21.60 7.84 -3.25
N ARG A 233 -20.38 7.46 -3.63
CA ARG A 233 -20.12 6.66 -4.83
C ARG A 233 -20.36 5.18 -4.50
N LEU A 234 -21.57 4.72 -4.79
CA LEU A 234 -21.96 3.31 -4.65
C LEU A 234 -21.69 2.54 -5.94
N SER A 235 -21.02 1.39 -5.83
CA SER A 235 -20.81 0.48 -6.95
C SER A 235 -20.85 -0.98 -6.52
N LEU A 236 -21.28 -1.84 -7.43
CA LEU A 236 -21.00 -3.26 -7.37
C LEU A 236 -19.79 -3.56 -8.24
N SER A 237 -18.83 -4.31 -7.72
CA SER A 237 -17.65 -4.69 -8.48
C SER A 237 -17.24 -6.12 -8.17
N GLY A 238 -16.53 -6.73 -9.11
CA GLY A 238 -16.04 -8.08 -8.99
C GLY A 238 -15.39 -8.57 -10.27
N TRP A 239 -15.22 -9.89 -10.36
CA TRP A 239 -14.52 -10.51 -11.47
C TRP A 239 -15.30 -11.69 -12.04
N PHE A 240 -15.27 -11.83 -13.37
CA PHE A 240 -15.54 -13.11 -14.01
C PHE A 240 -14.24 -13.91 -14.03
N HIS A 241 -14.32 -15.14 -13.53
CA HIS A 241 -13.16 -16.02 -13.42
C HIS A 241 -12.98 -16.86 -14.70
N GLY A 242 -11.75 -17.30 -14.96
CA GLY A 242 -11.38 -18.11 -16.11
C GLY A 242 -9.88 -18.35 -16.14
N GLN A 243 -9.38 -18.86 -17.27
CA GLN A 243 -7.94 -19.08 -17.43
C GLN A 243 -7.17 -17.75 -17.35
N SER A 244 -6.26 -17.64 -16.38
CA SER A 244 -5.35 -16.50 -16.22
C SER A 244 -4.54 -16.27 -17.50
N LEU A 245 -4.22 -15.00 -17.79
CA LEU A 245 -3.22 -14.68 -18.81
C LEU A 245 -1.82 -15.04 -18.32
N ASP A 246 -0.98 -15.51 -19.24
CA ASP A 246 0.45 -15.61 -18.97
C ASP A 246 1.00 -14.21 -18.68
N ARG A 247 1.71 -14.09 -17.56
CA ARG A 247 2.35 -12.84 -17.15
C ARG A 247 3.85 -12.90 -17.43
N PRO A 248 4.45 -11.83 -17.97
CA PRO A 248 5.90 -11.75 -18.11
C PRO A 248 6.56 -11.64 -16.73
N PRO A 249 7.86 -11.95 -16.63
CA PRO A 249 8.62 -11.70 -15.41
C PRO A 249 8.49 -10.24 -14.99
N ARG A 250 8.33 -10.02 -13.68
CA ARG A 250 8.20 -8.67 -13.13
C ARG A 250 9.45 -7.84 -13.38
N HIS A 251 9.25 -6.57 -13.70
CA HIS A 251 10.36 -5.64 -13.86
C HIS A 251 11.02 -5.35 -12.51
N ILE A 252 12.33 -5.55 -12.44
CA ILE A 252 13.17 -5.24 -11.29
C ILE A 252 13.76 -3.85 -11.51
N GLU A 253 13.44 -2.89 -10.64
CA GLU A 253 14.03 -1.55 -10.69
C GLU A 253 15.52 -1.61 -10.33
N PRO A 254 16.37 -0.75 -10.93
CA PRO A 254 17.74 -0.60 -10.49
C PRO A 254 17.80 -0.21 -9.00
N PRO A 255 18.72 -0.79 -8.21
CA PRO A 255 18.85 -0.45 -6.80
C PRO A 255 19.25 1.01 -6.64
N VAL A 256 18.78 1.63 -5.55
CA VAL A 256 19.16 2.99 -5.19
C VAL A 256 20.66 3.04 -4.85
N PRO A 257 21.45 3.95 -5.44
CA PRO A 257 22.86 4.10 -5.10
C PRO A 257 23.05 4.39 -3.61
N ARG A 258 23.96 3.64 -2.97
CA ARG A 258 24.36 3.84 -1.58
C ARG A 258 25.75 4.45 -1.54
N ASN A 259 25.98 5.33 -0.59
CA ASN A 259 27.23 6.06 -0.43
C ASN A 259 27.77 5.89 0.99
N PRO A 260 29.10 5.79 1.18
CA PRO A 260 29.69 5.87 2.52
C PRO A 260 29.50 7.29 3.07
N HIS A 261 29.75 7.44 4.37
CA HIS A 261 29.69 8.74 5.03
C HIS A 261 30.61 9.80 4.38
N LEU A 262 30.24 11.07 4.53
CA LEU A 262 31.10 12.19 4.19
C LEU A 262 32.08 12.48 5.35
N PRO A 263 33.39 12.68 5.09
CA PRO A 263 34.38 12.90 6.14
C PRO A 263 34.23 14.30 6.76
N ARG A 264 33.32 14.42 7.72
CA ARG A 264 33.03 15.63 8.49
C ARG A 264 33.08 15.29 9.98
N ASP A 265 33.71 16.15 10.76
CA ASP A 265 33.93 15.93 12.19
C ASP A 265 32.72 16.36 13.06
N GLU A 266 32.84 16.12 14.37
CA GLU A 266 31.83 16.40 15.39
C GLU A 266 31.47 17.89 15.53
N THR A 267 32.25 18.83 14.96
CA THR A 267 31.91 20.27 15.00
C THR A 267 30.56 20.54 14.34
N LEU A 268 30.21 19.73 13.34
CA LEU A 268 28.92 19.78 12.66
C LEU A 268 27.77 19.38 13.60
N LEU A 269 27.96 18.38 14.47
CA LEU A 269 26.95 17.99 15.45
C LEU A 269 26.70 19.13 16.44
N PHE A 270 27.77 19.74 16.96
CA PHE A 270 27.67 20.88 17.88
C PHE A 270 27.04 22.11 17.25
N GLU A 271 27.08 22.27 15.93
CA GLU A 271 26.41 23.38 15.25
C GLU A 271 24.90 23.13 15.14
N TRP A 272 24.49 21.90 14.79
CA TRP A 272 23.13 21.59 14.34
C TRP A 272 22.22 20.90 15.36
N ILE A 273 22.77 19.98 16.16
CA ILE A 273 21.99 19.10 17.01
C ILE A 273 21.69 19.77 18.35
N ASN A 274 20.48 19.52 18.87
CA ASN A 274 20.11 19.95 20.21
C ASN A 274 21.06 19.29 21.23
N PRO A 275 21.75 20.07 22.10
CA PRO A 275 22.81 19.55 22.97
C PRO A 275 22.40 18.40 23.89
N VAL A 276 21.10 18.24 24.19
CA VAL A 276 20.62 17.11 25.00
C VAL A 276 20.98 15.76 24.37
N TYR A 277 20.92 15.67 23.04
CA TYR A 277 21.23 14.47 22.26
C TYR A 277 22.73 14.22 22.09
N LEU A 278 23.57 15.15 22.54
CA LEU A 278 25.03 15.01 22.56
C LEU A 278 25.56 14.64 23.94
N ASP A 279 24.70 14.60 24.96
CA ASP A 279 25.05 14.12 26.29
C ASP A 279 25.11 12.58 26.28
N ILE A 280 26.24 12.04 26.74
CA ILE A 280 26.53 10.60 26.71
C ILE A 280 25.52 9.82 27.57
N SER A 281 25.16 10.35 28.74
CA SER A 281 24.21 9.65 29.63
C SER A 281 22.79 9.63 29.08
N TYR A 282 22.45 10.61 28.23
CA TYR A 282 21.19 10.63 27.51
C TYR A 282 21.23 9.74 26.26
N GLN A 283 22.36 9.65 25.56
CA GLN A 283 22.56 8.68 24.47
C GLN A 283 22.36 7.24 24.95
N GLU A 284 22.90 6.88 26.12
CA GLU A 284 22.69 5.55 26.73
C GLU A 284 21.20 5.25 26.97
N GLN A 285 20.42 6.23 27.44
CA GLN A 285 18.97 6.08 27.63
C GLN A 285 18.22 5.91 26.30
N VAL A 286 18.61 6.70 25.30
CA VAL A 286 18.06 6.60 23.93
C VAL A 286 18.35 5.23 23.34
N GLN A 287 19.56 4.70 23.55
CA GLN A 287 19.93 3.36 23.09
C GLN A 287 19.13 2.27 23.80
N GLU A 288 18.97 2.33 25.13
CA GLU A 288 18.17 1.36 25.88
C GLU A 288 16.71 1.33 25.38
N GLU A 289 16.09 2.50 25.18
CA GLU A 289 14.73 2.58 24.64
C GLU A 289 14.66 2.03 23.21
N PHE A 290 15.65 2.33 22.37
CA PHE A 290 15.68 1.84 21.00
C PHE A 290 15.90 0.33 20.91
N GLU A 291 16.73 -0.27 21.77
CA GLU A 291 16.96 -1.72 21.80
C GLU A 291 15.69 -2.48 22.21
N ASP A 292 14.87 -1.90 23.09
CA ASP A 292 13.61 -2.49 23.56
C ASP A 292 12.50 -2.50 22.48
N SER A 293 12.40 -1.45 21.66
CA SER A 293 11.28 -1.24 20.71
C SER A 293 11.68 -1.28 19.24
N SER A 294 12.98 -1.21 18.92
CA SER A 294 13.54 -0.99 17.57
C SER A 294 13.04 0.29 16.87
N GLU A 295 12.51 1.24 17.64
CA GLU A 295 12.01 2.53 17.15
C GLU A 295 12.15 3.63 18.20
N ILE A 296 12.41 4.86 17.77
CA ILE A 296 12.37 6.01 18.68
C ILE A 296 12.04 7.31 17.94
N GLN A 297 11.40 8.24 18.63
CA GLN A 297 11.11 9.58 18.12
C GLN A 297 11.71 10.68 19.02
N LEU A 298 12.75 11.34 18.51
CA LEU A 298 13.53 12.35 19.23
C LEU A 298 13.03 13.76 18.86
N LYS A 299 12.31 14.41 19.78
CA LYS A 299 11.70 15.72 19.57
C LYS A 299 12.71 16.87 19.68
N ASP A 300 12.42 17.98 19.01
CA ASP A 300 13.30 19.15 19.01
C ASP A 300 14.76 18.79 18.66
N PHE A 301 14.94 17.90 17.66
CA PHE A 301 16.21 17.27 17.36
C PHE A 301 17.27 18.24 16.86
N LEU A 302 16.90 19.09 15.91
CA LEU A 302 17.74 20.22 15.49
C LEU A 302 17.56 21.38 16.45
N LYS A 303 18.60 22.19 16.60
CA LYS A 303 18.46 23.48 17.27
C LYS A 303 17.41 24.36 16.58
N GLU A 304 16.65 25.10 17.37
CA GLU A 304 15.50 25.88 16.91
C GLU A 304 15.85 26.86 15.78
N ASP A 305 17.01 27.51 15.84
CA ASP A 305 17.46 28.45 14.82
C ASP A 305 17.74 27.75 13.48
N LYS A 306 18.38 26.58 13.51
CA LYS A 306 18.63 25.75 12.32
C LYS A 306 17.35 25.16 11.75
N PHE A 307 16.48 24.63 12.59
CA PHE A 307 15.18 24.11 12.18
C PHE A 307 14.37 25.19 11.44
N ARG A 308 14.28 26.40 12.01
CA ARG A 308 13.57 27.52 11.41
C ARG A 308 14.17 27.94 10.07
N GLU A 309 15.50 28.00 9.96
CA GLU A 309 16.20 28.35 8.73
C GLU A 309 15.91 27.34 7.60
N VAL A 310 15.98 26.04 7.90
CA VAL A 310 15.69 24.97 6.93
C VAL A 310 14.21 24.98 6.54
N SER A 311 13.30 25.08 7.53
CA SER A 311 11.85 25.14 7.30
C SER A 311 11.45 26.32 6.39
N GLU A 312 12.01 27.51 6.64
CA GLU A 312 11.78 28.68 5.80
C GLU A 312 12.33 28.48 4.37
N ALA A 313 13.54 27.91 4.25
CA ALA A 313 14.17 27.69 2.96
C ALA A 313 13.42 26.66 2.10
N LEU A 314 12.94 25.56 2.69
CA LEU A 314 12.13 24.54 1.99
C LEU A 314 10.83 25.14 1.42
N ARG A 315 10.22 26.09 2.15
CA ARG A 315 8.96 26.73 1.75
C ARG A 315 9.12 27.88 0.75
N LEU A 316 10.18 28.69 0.88
CA LEU A 316 10.33 29.95 0.15
C LEU A 316 11.29 29.89 -1.04
N SER A 317 12.21 28.92 -1.06
CA SER A 317 13.24 28.86 -2.10
C SER A 317 12.74 28.18 -3.37
N GLN A 318 13.34 28.54 -4.49
CA GLN A 318 13.14 27.81 -5.75
C GLN A 318 14.00 26.54 -5.75
N ILE A 319 13.47 25.47 -5.16
CA ILE A 319 14.04 24.13 -5.26
C ILE A 319 13.46 23.45 -6.50
N GLN A 320 14.32 22.78 -7.28
CA GLN A 320 13.85 21.97 -8.40
C GLN A 320 13.35 20.61 -7.87
N TRP A 321 12.04 20.42 -7.92
CA TRP A 321 11.37 19.18 -7.53
C TRP A 321 11.13 18.28 -8.75
N THR A 322 11.35 16.98 -8.58
CA THR A 322 11.10 15.95 -9.61
C THR A 322 10.12 14.92 -9.09
N LYS A 323 9.05 14.68 -9.85
CA LYS A 323 8.07 13.65 -9.50
C LYS A 323 8.66 12.25 -9.63
N ARG A 324 8.53 11.44 -8.58
CA ARG A 324 8.92 10.03 -8.52
C ARG A 324 7.73 9.13 -8.85
N GLY A 325 8.01 8.06 -9.59
CA GLY A 325 7.07 7.02 -9.99
C GLY A 325 7.73 5.63 -9.94
N PRO A 326 7.15 4.60 -10.56
CA PRO A 326 5.85 4.60 -11.26
C PRO A 326 4.63 4.62 -10.29
N PRO A 327 3.42 4.98 -10.75
CA PRO A 327 2.23 5.14 -9.89
C PRO A 327 1.78 3.89 -9.12
N ASN A 328 2.10 2.67 -9.57
CA ASN A 328 1.83 1.44 -8.80
C ASN A 328 2.83 1.20 -7.66
N LYS A 329 3.77 2.13 -7.41
CA LYS A 329 4.80 2.02 -6.37
C LYS A 329 4.90 3.28 -5.54
N ARG A 330 4.90 4.44 -6.20
CA ARG A 330 5.10 5.73 -5.53
C ARG A 330 4.61 6.91 -6.37
N CYS A 331 4.22 7.96 -5.68
CA CYS A 331 3.87 9.25 -6.26
C CYS A 331 4.24 10.31 -5.23
N TYR A 332 5.40 10.93 -5.35
CA TYR A 332 5.82 12.07 -4.51
C TYR A 332 6.89 12.86 -5.26
N GLU A 333 7.45 13.90 -4.66
CA GLU A 333 8.49 14.69 -5.29
C GLU A 333 9.79 14.65 -4.48
N THR A 334 10.91 14.62 -5.18
CA THR A 334 12.25 14.71 -4.59
C THR A 334 12.98 15.94 -5.08
N ALA A 335 13.74 16.58 -4.20
CA ALA A 335 14.57 17.72 -4.58
C ALA A 335 15.78 17.27 -5.39
N SER A 336 16.19 18.09 -6.37
CA SER A 336 17.51 18.00 -6.97
C SER A 336 18.55 18.57 -6.01
N LEU A 337 19.55 17.76 -5.63
CA LEU A 337 20.62 18.16 -4.70
C LEU A 337 21.38 19.40 -5.18
N ASP A 338 21.57 19.57 -6.50
CA ASP A 338 22.28 20.71 -7.10
C ASP A 338 21.54 22.06 -6.93
N THR A 339 20.26 22.01 -6.54
CA THR A 339 19.39 23.19 -6.40
C THR A 339 19.02 23.50 -4.95
N LEU A 340 19.56 22.74 -3.99
CA LEU A 340 19.26 22.95 -2.58
C LEU A 340 19.84 24.29 -2.09
N PRO A 341 19.06 25.09 -1.34
CA PRO A 341 19.58 26.23 -0.60
C PRO A 341 20.68 25.80 0.37
N GLN A 342 21.61 26.70 0.68
CA GLN A 342 22.80 26.38 1.49
C GLN A 342 22.46 25.71 2.84
N CYS A 343 21.44 26.18 3.56
CA CYS A 343 21.04 25.59 4.83
C CYS A 343 20.42 24.19 4.67
N VAL A 344 19.64 23.95 3.61
CA VAL A 344 19.06 22.63 3.31
C VAL A 344 20.15 21.65 2.88
N SER A 345 21.11 22.11 2.07
CA SER A 345 22.30 21.33 1.69
C SER A 345 23.19 21.01 2.90
N ALA A 346 23.34 21.94 3.83
CA ALA A 346 24.12 21.71 5.06
C ALA A 346 23.41 20.72 6.00
N CYS A 347 22.08 20.77 6.11
CA CYS A 347 21.30 19.77 6.83
C CYS A 347 21.39 18.39 6.17
N TRP A 348 21.40 18.34 4.83
CA TRP A 348 21.65 17.13 4.05
C TRP A 348 23.05 16.54 4.35
N GLU A 349 24.08 17.39 4.35
CA GLU A 349 25.46 16.99 4.69
C GLU A 349 25.60 16.50 6.14
N LEU A 350 24.87 17.10 7.09
CA LEU A 350 24.81 16.64 8.48
C LEU A 350 24.36 15.18 8.56
N LEU A 351 23.21 14.85 8.00
CA LEU A 351 22.66 13.49 8.05
C LEU A 351 23.57 12.49 7.30
N HIS A 352 24.33 12.96 6.32
CA HIS A 352 25.27 12.13 5.55
C HIS A 352 26.70 12.06 6.14
N SER A 353 26.97 12.74 7.26
CA SER A 353 28.32 12.90 7.80
C SER A 353 28.82 11.71 8.62
N GLU A 354 30.14 11.52 8.64
CA GLU A 354 30.83 10.51 9.47
C GLU A 354 30.47 10.66 10.96
N ALA A 355 30.48 11.89 11.47
CA ALA A 355 30.06 12.18 12.83
C ALA A 355 28.61 11.77 13.12
N PHE A 356 27.70 11.93 12.14
CA PHE A 356 26.30 11.54 12.31
C PHE A 356 26.10 10.03 12.26
N PHE A 357 26.87 9.31 11.43
CA PHE A 357 26.88 7.84 11.46
C PHE A 357 27.30 7.32 12.84
N LEU A 358 28.33 7.91 13.45
CA LEU A 358 28.75 7.57 14.81
C LEU A 358 27.67 7.90 15.85
N LEU A 359 26.99 9.05 15.70
CA LEU A 359 25.88 9.42 16.58
C LEU A 359 24.73 8.40 16.51
N LEU A 360 24.36 7.96 15.30
CA LEU A 360 23.33 6.94 15.11
C LEU A 360 23.74 5.60 15.72
N SER A 361 25.01 5.21 15.61
CA SER A 361 25.52 4.04 16.31
C SER A 361 25.30 4.13 17.82
N ASN A 362 25.60 5.29 18.43
CA ASN A 362 25.39 5.50 19.85
C ASN A 362 23.90 5.49 20.25
N PHE A 363 22.98 5.86 19.35
CA PHE A 363 21.54 5.83 19.63
C PHE A 363 20.91 4.45 19.46
N THR A 364 21.54 3.55 18.70
CA THR A 364 20.85 2.34 18.21
C THR A 364 21.58 1.04 18.52
N GLY A 365 22.84 1.11 18.97
CA GLY A 365 23.71 -0.06 19.10
C GLY A 365 24.20 -0.62 17.77
N LEU A 366 23.70 -0.13 16.62
CA LEU A 366 24.10 -0.60 15.29
C LEU A 366 25.52 -0.14 14.94
N ARG A 367 26.25 -0.97 14.20
CA ARG A 367 27.62 -0.69 13.76
C ARG A 367 27.66 0.11 12.45
N LEU A 368 27.21 1.36 12.53
CA LEU A 368 27.28 2.33 11.44
C LEU A 368 28.62 3.08 11.38
N HIS A 369 29.52 2.86 12.34
CA HIS A 369 30.85 3.48 12.34
C HIS A 369 31.95 2.51 12.82
N TYR A 370 33.17 2.66 12.29
CA TYR A 370 34.30 1.78 12.60
C TYR A 370 34.89 1.98 14.01
N LEU A 371 34.51 3.06 14.71
CA LEU A 371 34.92 3.33 16.10
C LEU A 371 34.03 2.64 17.14
N CYS A 372 32.93 2.03 16.72
CA CYS A 372 32.05 1.29 17.61
C CYS A 372 32.71 -0.05 18.03
N PRO A 373 32.66 -0.43 19.32
CA PRO A 373 33.18 -1.70 19.79
C PRO A 373 32.56 -2.89 19.04
N ASN A 374 33.30 -4.01 18.86
CA ASN A 374 32.68 -5.25 18.40
C ASN A 374 32.11 -5.99 19.62
N ASP A 375 30.84 -6.41 19.57
CA ASP A 375 30.27 -7.30 20.60
C ASP A 375 31.00 -8.67 20.64
N ASP A 376 31.61 -9.09 19.53
CA ASP A 376 32.41 -10.32 19.43
C ASP A 376 33.71 -10.27 20.28
N ASP A 377 34.22 -9.09 20.63
CA ASP A 377 35.45 -8.95 21.44
C ASP A 377 35.22 -9.18 22.94
N ASP A 378 33.96 -9.29 23.39
CA ASP A 378 33.59 -9.58 24.77
C ASP A 378 33.25 -11.06 25.01
N GLU A 379 32.77 -11.81 24.00
CA GLU A 379 32.58 -13.27 24.13
C GLU A 379 33.92 -14.04 24.23
N GLU A 380 35.00 -13.53 23.62
CA GLU A 380 36.33 -14.16 23.75
C GLU A 380 36.94 -13.96 25.15
N LYS A 381 36.57 -12.90 25.88
CA LYS A 381 37.10 -12.65 27.24
C LYS A 381 36.47 -13.54 28.30
N ASP A 382 35.24 -14.01 28.08
CA ASP A 382 34.56 -14.92 29.00
C ASP A 382 34.99 -16.39 28.83
N GLN A 383 35.47 -16.79 27.65
CA GLN A 383 36.05 -18.12 27.45
C GLN A 383 37.46 -18.25 28.07
N VAL A 384 38.27 -17.18 28.06
CA VAL A 384 39.61 -17.19 28.67
C VAL A 384 39.58 -17.25 30.21
N ASN A 385 38.48 -16.81 30.84
CA ASN A 385 38.31 -16.87 32.29
C ASN A 385 37.77 -18.21 32.81
N GLN A 386 37.13 -19.03 31.96
CA GLN A 386 36.66 -20.36 32.35
C GLN A 386 37.74 -21.46 32.19
N GLU A 387 38.71 -21.30 31.27
CA GLU A 387 39.76 -22.31 31.09
C GLU A 387 40.89 -22.30 32.15
N LYS A 388 40.94 -21.28 33.03
CA LYS A 388 41.96 -21.20 34.09
C LYS A 388 41.62 -21.89 35.41
N ASN A 389 40.40 -22.43 35.59
CA ASN A 389 39.98 -23.03 36.86
C ASN A 389 39.78 -24.56 36.84
N GLU A 390 40.03 -25.25 35.73
CA GLU A 390 39.92 -26.71 35.67
C GLU A 390 41.16 -27.34 35.02
N ASN A 391 42.30 -27.33 35.72
CA ASN A 391 43.40 -28.27 35.41
C ASN A 391 44.37 -28.43 36.59
N GLU A 392 43.89 -29.03 37.68
CA GLU A 392 44.73 -29.83 38.59
C GLU A 392 44.05 -31.20 38.79
N GLY A 393 44.51 -32.23 38.07
CA GLY A 393 43.95 -33.58 38.27
C GLY A 393 44.33 -34.64 37.25
N GLU A 394 45.53 -35.19 37.43
CA GLU A 394 45.91 -36.59 37.19
C GLU A 394 46.14 -37.16 35.77
N GLN A 395 47.34 -37.76 35.70
CA GLN A 395 47.93 -38.56 34.64
C GLN A 395 47.21 -39.90 34.42
N SER A 396 47.11 -40.35 33.16
CA SER A 396 47.91 -41.47 32.62
C SER A 396 47.16 -42.34 31.58
N ARG A 397 47.91 -42.65 30.50
CA ARG A 397 47.98 -43.91 29.73
C ARG A 397 47.79 -43.80 28.21
N GLU A 398 48.73 -44.46 27.57
CA GLU A 398 49.04 -44.58 26.14
C GLU A 398 47.98 -45.37 25.36
N ALA A 399 47.77 -45.05 24.08
CA ALA A 399 48.36 -45.81 22.94
C ALA A 399 47.56 -45.66 21.62
N SER A 400 48.31 -45.34 20.56
CA SER A 400 48.20 -45.85 19.17
C SER A 400 47.01 -45.46 18.28
N GLY A 401 47.32 -44.84 17.13
CA GLY A 401 46.47 -44.97 15.92
C GLY A 401 46.49 -43.81 14.92
N SER A 402 47.52 -43.79 14.07
CA SER A 402 47.60 -43.17 12.73
C SER A 402 46.31 -42.66 12.05
N ALA A 403 46.31 -41.40 11.57
CA ALA A 403 46.22 -41.07 10.13
C ALA A 403 46.28 -39.56 9.84
N THR A 404 46.99 -39.25 8.78
CA THR A 404 47.19 -37.99 8.06
C THR A 404 45.92 -37.22 7.70
N GLY A 405 46.00 -35.89 7.76
CA GLY A 405 45.02 -34.99 7.13
C GLY A 405 45.22 -33.54 7.53
N THR A 406 46.19 -32.86 6.91
CA THR A 406 46.38 -31.41 7.01
C THR A 406 45.16 -30.72 6.39
N SER A 407 44.27 -30.17 7.21
CA SER A 407 43.22 -29.24 6.79
C SER A 407 43.42 -27.93 7.55
N SER A 408 44.02 -26.97 6.87
CA SER A 408 44.03 -25.57 7.28
C SER A 408 42.59 -25.06 7.31
N ASN A 409 41.98 -25.01 8.49
CA ASN A 409 40.81 -24.17 8.72
C ASN A 409 41.29 -22.72 8.69
N MET A 410 41.29 -22.13 7.49
CA MET A 410 41.26 -20.67 7.37
C MET A 410 39.84 -20.25 7.76
N SER A 411 39.70 -19.73 8.98
CA SER A 411 38.62 -18.82 9.31
C SER A 411 38.70 -17.65 8.32
N THR A 412 37.79 -17.60 7.36
CA THR A 412 37.54 -16.38 6.59
C THR A 412 36.99 -15.35 7.57
N GLU A 413 37.87 -14.53 8.14
CA GLU A 413 37.49 -13.24 8.71
C GLU A 413 36.63 -12.53 7.66
N LYS A 414 35.33 -12.35 7.95
CA LYS A 414 34.48 -11.50 7.12
C LYS A 414 35.05 -10.10 7.24
N GLU A 415 35.58 -9.54 6.14
CA GLU A 415 35.97 -8.13 6.11
C GLU A 415 34.80 -7.28 6.63
N PRO A 416 35.05 -6.33 7.55
CA PRO A 416 34.00 -5.46 8.07
C PRO A 416 33.37 -4.71 6.90
N ARG A 417 32.04 -4.83 6.78
CA ARG A 417 31.31 -4.08 5.76
C ARG A 417 31.46 -2.60 6.05
N THR A 418 31.62 -1.81 5.00
CA THR A 418 31.68 -0.35 5.11
C THR A 418 30.25 0.14 5.23
N PRO A 419 29.87 0.83 6.33
CA PRO A 419 28.54 1.37 6.48
C PRO A 419 28.24 2.38 5.37
N VAL A 420 27.01 2.33 4.87
CA VAL A 420 26.55 3.19 3.78
C VAL A 420 25.16 3.72 4.07
N CYS A 421 24.78 4.80 3.40
CA CYS A 421 23.41 5.27 3.40
C CYS A 421 22.94 5.67 1.99
N CYS A 422 21.63 5.83 1.86
CA CYS A 422 21.02 6.59 0.79
C CYS A 422 19.96 7.51 1.40
N GLY A 423 19.59 8.57 0.68
CA GLY A 423 18.44 9.34 1.08
C GLY A 423 18.00 10.35 0.05
N GLU A 424 16.99 11.12 0.44
CA GLU A 424 16.37 12.15 -0.37
C GLU A 424 15.71 13.23 0.50
N VAL A 425 15.61 14.44 -0.05
CA VAL A 425 14.72 15.48 0.48
C VAL A 425 13.40 15.36 -0.29
N ARG A 426 12.30 15.10 0.43
CA ARG A 426 11.00 14.78 -0.16
C ARG A 426 10.01 15.90 0.07
N ARG A 427 9.07 16.05 -0.87
CA ARG A 427 7.88 16.89 -0.74
C ARG A 427 6.62 16.05 -0.91
N TRP A 428 5.75 16.18 0.07
CA TRP A 428 4.45 15.53 0.17
C TRP A 428 3.35 16.57 0.04
N SER A 429 2.39 16.31 -0.83
CA SER A 429 1.22 17.14 -1.03
C SER A 429 0.03 16.26 -1.40
N HIS A 430 -1.16 16.85 -1.53
CA HIS A 430 -2.36 16.11 -1.93
C HIS A 430 -2.13 15.24 -3.18
N GLY A 431 -2.45 13.94 -3.05
CA GLY A 431 -2.22 12.91 -4.06
C GLY A 431 -0.88 12.20 -3.95
N SER A 432 -0.01 12.57 -2.99
CA SER A 432 1.25 11.86 -2.76
C SER A 432 1.05 10.57 -1.94
N TYR A 433 1.85 9.54 -2.22
CA TYR A 433 1.84 8.23 -1.54
C TYR A 433 3.07 7.37 -1.89
N THR A 434 3.28 6.29 -1.14
CA THR A 434 3.98 5.09 -1.59
C THR A 434 3.12 3.84 -1.36
N LEU A 435 3.43 2.76 -2.07
CA LEU A 435 2.72 1.48 -2.03
C LEU A 435 3.72 0.36 -1.80
N LEU A 436 3.26 -0.68 -1.11
CA LEU A 436 3.96 -1.94 -1.00
C LEU A 436 3.91 -2.66 -2.34
N HIS A 437 5.02 -3.30 -2.71
CA HIS A 437 5.08 -4.10 -3.95
C HIS A 437 6.06 -5.27 -3.81
N ASP A 438 5.83 -6.39 -4.50
CA ASP A 438 6.61 -7.63 -4.32
C ASP A 438 8.11 -7.46 -4.60
N GLY A 439 8.48 -6.47 -5.43
CA GLY A 439 9.88 -6.11 -5.66
C GLY A 439 10.60 -5.58 -4.41
N GLU A 440 9.87 -4.96 -3.48
CA GLU A 440 10.41 -4.44 -2.22
C GLU A 440 10.51 -5.58 -1.20
N ALA A 441 9.47 -6.41 -1.08
CA ALA A 441 9.48 -7.59 -0.21
C ALA A 441 10.64 -8.55 -0.52
N SER A 442 10.92 -8.80 -1.80
CA SER A 442 12.05 -9.64 -2.22
C SER A 442 13.43 -8.99 -2.02
N GLN A 443 13.48 -7.68 -1.81
CA GLN A 443 14.70 -6.91 -1.56
C GLN A 443 14.81 -6.42 -0.10
N ALA A 444 13.87 -6.83 0.76
CA ALA A 444 13.87 -6.44 2.16
C ALA A 444 15.18 -6.88 2.82
N GLU A 445 15.78 -5.94 3.54
CA GLU A 445 17.09 -6.08 4.15
C GLU A 445 17.12 -5.30 5.47
N TYR A 446 18.03 -5.69 6.35
CA TYR A 446 18.28 -4.97 7.60
C TYR A 446 18.73 -3.54 7.29
N ALA A 447 18.02 -2.57 7.85
CA ALA A 447 18.30 -1.16 7.62
C ALA A 447 17.71 -0.28 8.72
N LEU A 448 18.39 0.83 9.00
CA LEU A 448 17.90 1.88 9.88
C LEU A 448 17.27 3.00 9.05
N ASP A 449 15.96 3.16 9.16
CA ASP A 449 15.25 4.27 8.53
C ASP A 449 15.30 5.50 9.42
N LEU A 450 15.48 6.66 8.79
CA LEU A 450 15.43 7.98 9.43
C LEU A 450 14.47 8.88 8.67
N VAL A 451 13.58 9.54 9.41
CA VAL A 451 12.68 10.57 8.88
C VAL A 451 12.76 11.82 9.75
N LEU A 452 13.04 12.97 9.14
CA LEU A 452 13.02 14.28 9.80
C LEU A 452 12.03 15.23 9.10
N PRO A 453 10.81 15.40 9.63
CA PRO A 453 9.75 16.22 9.04
C PRO A 453 9.91 17.74 9.25
N PHE A 454 9.39 18.52 8.29
CA PHE A 454 9.32 19.97 8.30
C PHE A 454 7.99 20.47 7.68
N GLY A 455 7.45 21.55 8.23
CA GLY A 455 6.26 22.23 7.72
C GLY A 455 4.95 21.55 8.10
N CYS A 456 4.92 20.78 9.19
CA CYS A 456 3.77 19.97 9.59
C CYS A 456 3.09 20.36 10.91
N ALA A 457 3.36 21.54 11.48
CA ALA A 457 2.69 22.02 12.70
C ALA A 457 1.14 21.95 12.67
N ASP A 458 0.51 22.20 11.51
CA ASP A 458 -0.95 22.11 11.32
C ASP A 458 -1.38 20.83 10.58
N TRP A 459 -0.50 19.83 10.48
CA TRP A 459 -0.78 18.57 9.81
C TRP A 459 -1.57 17.64 10.73
N GLN A 460 -2.72 17.16 10.25
CA GLN A 460 -3.58 16.27 11.01
C GLN A 460 -3.42 14.84 10.50
N SER A 461 -3.54 13.85 11.39
CA SER A 461 -3.40 12.43 11.04
C SER A 461 -4.42 12.01 9.97
N GLU A 462 -5.61 12.62 9.96
CA GLU A 462 -6.66 12.35 8.98
C GLU A 462 -6.30 12.81 7.57
N PHE A 463 -5.24 13.61 7.38
CA PHE A 463 -4.77 14.02 6.06
C PHE A 463 -3.97 12.92 5.35
N GLY A 464 -3.52 11.88 6.07
CA GLY A 464 -2.55 10.92 5.57
C GLY A 464 -1.12 11.45 5.67
N GLY A 465 -0.19 10.93 4.85
CA GLY A 465 1.22 11.34 4.86
C GLY A 465 2.06 10.80 6.02
N PHE A 466 1.48 10.00 6.92
CA PHE A 466 2.21 9.24 7.92
C PHE A 466 2.89 8.02 7.28
N THR A 467 4.01 7.60 7.88
CA THR A 467 4.73 6.38 7.47
C THR A 467 4.24 5.22 8.33
N CYS A 468 3.81 4.14 7.70
CA CYS A 468 3.33 2.94 8.37
C CYS A 468 4.29 1.79 8.07
N TYR A 469 4.64 1.02 9.10
CA TYR A 469 5.45 -0.19 9.03
C TYR A 469 4.55 -1.40 9.27
N VAL A 470 4.70 -2.42 8.44
CA VAL A 470 3.86 -3.62 8.47
C VAL A 470 4.71 -4.87 8.36
N ALA A 471 4.25 -5.96 8.97
CA ALA A 471 4.83 -7.27 8.76
C ALA A 471 4.53 -7.77 7.35
N ASN A 472 5.52 -8.36 6.69
CA ASN A 472 5.39 -8.94 5.37
C ASN A 472 4.46 -10.15 5.42
N GLU A 473 3.57 -10.27 4.42
CA GLU A 473 2.56 -11.34 4.33
C GLU A 473 1.49 -11.36 5.45
N GLU A 474 1.46 -10.35 6.33
CA GLU A 474 0.46 -10.22 7.39
C GLU A 474 -0.34 -8.91 7.25
N ASP A 475 -1.59 -8.90 7.70
CA ASP A 475 -2.41 -7.68 7.80
C ASP A 475 -2.09 -6.89 9.10
N GLU A 476 -0.91 -7.09 9.69
CA GLU A 476 -0.51 -6.51 10.98
C GLU A 476 0.30 -5.22 10.81
N GLU A 477 -0.28 -4.12 11.28
CA GLU A 477 0.41 -2.84 11.45
C GLU A 477 1.31 -2.90 12.69
N LEU A 478 2.62 -2.75 12.48
CA LEU A 478 3.62 -2.79 13.54
C LEU A 478 3.80 -1.41 14.19
N LEU A 479 3.90 -0.37 13.37
CA LEU A 479 4.20 0.99 13.81
C LEU A 479 3.66 2.02 12.83
N THR A 480 3.18 3.15 13.33
CA THR A 480 2.89 4.34 12.52
C THR A 480 3.63 5.55 13.06
N VAL A 481 4.44 6.16 12.19
CA VAL A 481 5.18 7.40 12.44
C VAL A 481 4.42 8.57 11.84
N TYR A 482 3.89 9.43 12.71
CA TYR A 482 3.20 10.66 12.31
C TYR A 482 4.19 11.80 12.07
N PRO A 483 4.01 12.63 11.03
CA PRO A 483 4.86 13.79 10.81
C PRO A 483 4.72 14.78 11.96
N GLU A 484 5.82 15.08 12.64
CA GLU A 484 5.91 16.09 13.69
C GLU A 484 7.14 16.97 13.43
N ASP A 485 6.95 18.28 13.49
CA ASP A 485 7.98 19.26 13.17
C ASP A 485 9.18 19.08 14.10
N ASN A 486 10.38 19.00 13.52
CA ASN A 486 11.65 18.86 14.24
C ASN A 486 11.75 17.58 15.11
N SER A 487 10.95 16.56 14.83
CA SER A 487 11.04 15.25 15.48
C SER A 487 11.75 14.25 14.57
N LEU A 488 12.93 13.79 14.97
CA LEU A 488 13.66 12.75 14.26
C LEU A 488 13.10 11.37 14.63
N ALA A 489 12.52 10.67 13.67
CA ALA A 489 12.11 9.28 13.86
C ALA A 489 13.20 8.34 13.33
N LEU A 490 13.58 7.35 14.15
CA LEU A 490 14.46 6.24 13.78
C LEU A 490 13.67 4.94 13.91
N VAL A 491 13.72 4.08 12.90
CA VAL A 491 13.07 2.76 12.92
C VAL A 491 14.00 1.73 12.30
N TYR A 492 14.35 0.70 13.05
CA TYR A 492 15.11 -0.42 12.52
C TYR A 492 14.16 -1.44 11.88
N ARG A 493 14.42 -1.78 10.62
CA ARG A 493 13.67 -2.79 9.89
C ARG A 493 14.53 -4.04 9.71
N ASP A 494 13.88 -5.18 9.79
CA ASP A 494 14.41 -6.46 9.35
C ASP A 494 13.96 -6.82 7.92
N LYS A 495 14.13 -8.09 7.55
CA LYS A 495 13.75 -8.61 6.22
C LYS A 495 12.25 -8.91 6.08
N GLU A 496 11.52 -8.88 7.18
CA GLU A 496 10.08 -9.15 7.21
C GLU A 496 9.28 -7.87 7.47
N THR A 497 9.95 -6.73 7.60
CA THR A 497 9.30 -5.43 7.82
C THR A 497 9.31 -4.59 6.55
N LEU A 498 8.12 -4.19 6.10
CA LEU A 498 7.92 -3.27 4.98
C LEU A 498 7.35 -1.94 5.46
N LYS A 499 7.40 -0.91 4.63
CA LYS A 499 6.82 0.39 4.95
C LYS A 499 6.16 1.08 3.77
N PHE A 500 5.22 1.96 4.07
CA PHE A 500 4.65 2.86 3.08
C PHE A 500 4.26 4.21 3.69
N VAL A 501 4.16 5.24 2.86
CA VAL A 501 3.61 6.55 3.24
C VAL A 501 2.18 6.63 2.76
N LYS A 502 1.23 6.75 3.69
CA LYS A 502 -0.20 6.75 3.40
C LYS A 502 -0.57 7.92 2.49
N HIS A 503 -1.47 7.66 1.53
CA HIS A 503 -2.03 8.66 0.63
C HIS A 503 -2.46 9.96 1.33
N VAL A 504 -1.91 11.08 0.85
CA VAL A 504 -2.25 12.42 1.30
C VAL A 504 -3.55 12.88 0.62
N ASN A 505 -4.64 12.90 1.37
CA ASN A 505 -5.97 13.19 0.83
C ASN A 505 -6.29 14.69 0.77
N HIS A 506 -7.43 15.02 0.18
CA HIS A 506 -7.87 16.38 -0.11
C HIS A 506 -8.07 17.27 1.12
N ASN A 507 -8.25 16.70 2.32
CA ASN A 507 -8.36 17.50 3.54
C ASN A 507 -7.06 18.30 3.84
N SER A 508 -5.92 17.85 3.31
CA SER A 508 -4.65 18.59 3.37
C SER A 508 -4.68 19.92 2.59
N SER A 509 -5.56 20.08 1.59
CA SER A 509 -5.50 21.17 0.61
C SER A 509 -6.06 22.52 1.09
N GLY A 510 -6.81 22.57 2.19
CA GLY A 510 -7.34 23.82 2.79
C GLY A 510 -8.18 24.71 1.85
N THR A 511 -8.80 25.77 2.39
CA THR A 511 -9.62 26.71 1.59
C THR A 511 -8.83 27.85 0.94
N SER A 512 -7.54 28.01 1.27
CA SER A 512 -6.74 29.15 0.78
C SER A 512 -5.25 28.85 0.51
N THR A 513 -4.67 27.79 1.07
CA THR A 513 -3.27 27.39 0.82
C THR A 513 -3.16 25.86 0.86
N ARG A 514 -2.60 25.26 -0.20
CA ARG A 514 -2.21 23.84 -0.18
C ARG A 514 -1.15 23.65 0.89
N ARG A 515 -1.39 22.76 1.85
CA ARG A 515 -0.36 22.36 2.81
C ARG A 515 0.60 21.42 2.12
N GLU A 516 1.89 21.64 2.35
CA GLU A 516 2.96 20.80 1.88
C GLU A 516 3.75 20.35 3.11
N LEU A 517 4.05 19.06 3.15
CA LEU A 517 4.92 18.45 4.15
C LEU A 517 6.25 18.19 3.46
N TYR A 518 7.34 18.49 4.13
CA TYR A 518 8.70 18.20 3.67
C TYR A 518 9.35 17.24 4.65
N ASP A 519 10.26 16.40 4.18
CA ASP A 519 11.12 15.64 5.07
C ASP A 519 12.49 15.38 4.46
N PHE A 520 13.44 15.07 5.33
CA PHE A 520 14.66 14.36 4.96
C PHE A 520 14.42 12.90 5.29
N SER A 521 14.58 12.02 4.30
CA SER A 521 14.44 10.58 4.48
C SER A 521 15.76 9.90 4.13
N PHE A 522 16.36 9.24 5.11
CA PHE A 522 17.59 8.48 4.95
C PHE A 522 17.37 7.02 5.35
N VAL A 523 18.18 6.15 4.77
CA VAL A 523 18.27 4.74 5.12
C VAL A 523 19.75 4.39 5.28
N TYR A 524 20.13 3.87 6.45
CA TYR A 524 21.49 3.48 6.79
C TYR A 524 21.62 1.96 6.85
N TYR A 525 22.79 1.47 6.50
CA TYR A 525 23.13 0.05 6.41
C TYR A 525 24.50 -0.18 7.05
N GLU A 526 24.62 -1.25 7.83
CA GLU A 526 25.88 -1.73 8.44
C GLU A 526 26.89 -2.31 7.42
#